data_AF-A0A346KIZ5-F1
#
_entry.id   AF-A0A346KIZ5-F1
#
_cell.length_a   1.000
_cell.length_b   1.000
_cell.length_c   1.000
_cell.angle_alpha   90.00
_cell.angle_beta   90.00
_cell.angle_gamma   90.00
#
_symmetry.space_group_name_H-M   'P 1'
#
loop_
_entity.id
_entity.type
_entity.pdbx_description
1 polymer ?
#
loop_
_entity_poly.entity_id
_entity_poly.type
_entity_poly.pdbx_seq_one_letter_code
_entity_poly.pdbx_strand_id
1 'polypeptide(L)'
;VRDTSLKVPHGESGKVIGIRVFSRDDDDDLPAGVNELVRVYVAQKRKISDGDKLAGRHGNKGVIGKILPVEDMPFLPDGTPVDIILNTHGVPRRMNIGQILETHLGWVA
;
A
#
# COMPACT_ATOMS: atom_id res chain seq x y z
N VAL A 1 42.08 1.28 3.29
CA VAL A 1 40.88 0.47 2.95
C VAL A 1 39.74 1.43 2.61
N ARG A 2 38.98 1.18 1.54
CA ARG A 2 37.85 2.03 1.10
C ARG A 2 36.56 1.52 1.75
N ASP A 3 35.70 2.43 2.20
CA ASP A 3 34.37 2.07 2.71
C ASP A 3 33.47 1.58 1.58
N THR A 4 32.97 0.36 1.71
CA THR A 4 32.02 -0.30 0.79
C THR A 4 30.79 -0.83 1.53
N SER A 5 30.42 -0.22 2.67
CA SER A 5 29.31 -0.66 3.50
C SER A 5 27.97 -0.62 2.76
N LEU A 6 27.10 -1.59 3.04
CA LEU A 6 25.72 -1.59 2.54
C LEU A 6 24.93 -0.47 3.23
N LYS A 7 24.32 0.41 2.44
CA LYS A 7 23.49 1.52 2.91
C LYS A 7 22.04 1.34 2.45
N VAL A 8 21.10 1.88 3.21
CA VAL A 8 19.68 1.87 2.83
C VAL A 8 19.52 2.72 1.56
N PRO A 9 18.87 2.21 0.51
CA PRO A 9 18.59 2.98 -0.71
C PRO A 9 17.71 4.20 -0.45
N HIS A 10 17.80 5.20 -1.32
CA HIS A 10 16.97 6.39 -1.22
C HIS A 10 15.47 6.05 -1.35
N GLY A 11 14.63 6.64 -0.49
CA GLY A 11 13.18 6.46 -0.51
C GLY A 11 12.69 5.20 0.22
N GLU A 12 13.60 4.33 0.64
CA GLU A 12 13.30 3.22 1.53
C GLU A 12 13.56 3.59 2.98
N SER A 13 12.65 3.18 3.86
CA SER A 13 12.75 3.38 5.29
C SER A 13 11.99 2.27 6.00
N GLY A 14 12.24 2.06 7.29
CA GLY A 14 11.48 1.08 8.05
C GLY A 14 12.20 0.59 9.29
N LYS A 15 11.62 -0.44 9.92
CA LYS A 15 12.17 -1.12 11.08
C LYS A 15 12.87 -2.40 10.62
N VAL A 16 14.07 -2.65 11.14
CA VAL A 16 14.73 -3.95 10.97
C VAL A 16 13.92 -5.00 11.72
N ILE A 17 13.42 -6.00 11.01
CA ILE A 17 12.62 -7.09 11.57
C ILE A 17 13.41 -8.39 11.74
N GLY A 18 14.56 -8.49 11.08
CA GLY A 18 15.41 -9.67 11.18
C GLY A 18 16.71 -9.50 10.42
N ILE A 19 17.72 -10.24 10.87
CA ILE A 19 19.02 -10.35 10.24
C ILE A 19 19.28 -11.84 10.08
N ARG A 20 19.67 -12.25 8.88
CA ARG A 20 20.18 -13.61 8.60
C ARG A 20 21.61 -13.48 8.12
N VAL A 21 22.51 -14.13 8.84
CA VAL A 21 23.93 -14.22 8.51
C VAL A 21 24.18 -15.64 8.03
N PHE A 22 24.92 -15.77 6.94
CA PHE A 22 25.42 -17.04 6.43
C PHE A 22 26.94 -16.97 6.36
N SER A 23 27.62 -17.98 6.87
CA SER A 23 29.08 -18.01 6.92
C SER A 23 29.62 -19.32 6.36
N ARG A 24 30.69 -19.22 5.56
CA ARG A 24 31.38 -20.40 5.03
C ARG A 24 32.01 -21.23 6.16
N ASP A 25 32.40 -20.57 7.26
CA ASP A 25 33.00 -21.22 8.42
C ASP A 25 31.98 -22.05 9.21
N ASP A 26 30.69 -21.72 9.09
CA ASP A 26 29.57 -22.44 9.71
C ASP A 26 28.98 -23.53 8.78
N ASP A 27 29.68 -23.86 7.70
CA ASP A 27 29.28 -24.84 6.66
C ASP A 27 27.97 -24.48 5.92
N ASP A 28 27.65 -23.18 5.83
CA ASP A 28 26.53 -22.70 5.03
C ASP A 28 26.85 -22.76 3.52
N ASP A 29 25.86 -23.15 2.72
CA ASP A 29 25.98 -23.20 1.25
C ASP A 29 26.08 -21.79 0.66
N LEU A 30 27.28 -21.40 0.25
CA LEU A 30 27.61 -20.08 -0.29
C LEU A 30 28.25 -20.18 -1.69
N PRO A 31 27.94 -19.24 -2.61
CA PRO A 31 28.59 -19.17 -3.91
C PRO A 31 30.12 -19.12 -3.81
N ALA A 32 30.81 -19.70 -4.79
CA ALA A 32 32.27 -19.68 -4.85
C ALA A 32 32.82 -18.24 -4.78
N GLY A 33 33.77 -18.00 -3.88
CA GLY A 33 34.38 -16.67 -3.67
C GLY A 33 33.66 -15.78 -2.66
N VAL A 34 32.56 -16.22 -2.05
CA VAL A 34 31.89 -15.52 -0.94
C VAL A 34 32.25 -16.19 0.39
N ASN A 35 32.73 -15.40 1.35
CA ASN A 35 33.10 -15.87 2.70
C ASN A 35 31.91 -15.75 3.67
N GLU A 36 31.21 -14.62 3.63
CA GLU A 36 30.07 -14.33 4.50
C GLU A 36 29.00 -13.57 3.70
N LEU A 37 27.73 -13.85 3.98
CA LEU A 37 26.58 -13.17 3.38
C LEU A 37 25.61 -12.72 4.47
N VAL A 38 25.34 -11.41 4.53
CA VAL A 38 24.39 -10.83 5.49
C VAL A 38 23.14 -10.33 4.77
N ARG A 39 21.97 -10.81 5.18
CA ARG A 39 20.65 -10.33 4.73
C ARG A 39 19.96 -9.59 5.86
N VAL A 40 19.61 -8.33 5.63
CA VAL A 40 18.86 -7.49 6.57
C VAL A 40 17.44 -7.29 6.03
N TYR A 41 16.44 -7.71 6.79
CA TYR A 41 15.03 -7.53 6.46
C TYR A 41 14.53 -6.24 7.10
N VAL A 42 14.08 -5.30 6.27
CA VAL A 42 13.50 -4.01 6.69
C VAL A 42 12.03 -3.98 6.29
N ALA A 43 11.16 -3.72 7.26
CA ALA A 43 9.71 -3.63 7.04
C ALA A 43 9.20 -2.20 7.27
N GLN A 44 8.23 -1.81 6.45
CA GLN A 44 7.56 -0.51 6.52
C GLN A 44 6.05 -0.66 6.57
N LYS A 45 5.39 0.13 7.42
CA LYS A 45 3.92 0.23 7.45
C LYS A 45 3.52 1.49 6.69
N ARG A 46 3.13 1.33 5.42
CA ARG A 46 2.66 2.43 4.57
C ARG A 46 1.18 2.67 4.81
N LYS A 47 0.83 3.90 5.19
CA LYS A 47 -0.57 4.36 5.25
C LYS A 47 -1.00 4.83 3.85
N ILE A 48 -2.32 4.85 3.64
CA ILE A 48 -2.89 5.42 2.42
C ILE A 48 -2.47 6.88 2.27
N SER A 49 -2.08 7.27 1.06
CA SER A 49 -1.58 8.60 0.75
C SER A 49 -2.17 9.12 -0.56
N ASP A 50 -2.16 10.44 -0.75
CA ASP A 50 -2.54 11.04 -2.03
C ASP A 50 -1.68 10.48 -3.17
N GLY A 51 -2.32 10.13 -4.28
CA GLY A 51 -1.69 9.45 -5.41
C GLY A 51 -1.71 7.92 -5.35
N ASP A 52 -2.03 7.30 -4.21
CA ASP A 52 -2.24 5.85 -4.15
C ASP A 52 -3.42 5.44 -5.04
N LYS A 53 -3.33 4.26 -5.65
CA LYS A 53 -4.33 3.75 -6.58
C LYS A 53 -5.33 2.84 -5.86
N LEU A 54 -6.61 3.18 -6.00
CA LEU A 54 -7.73 2.38 -5.50
C LEU A 54 -8.55 1.81 -6.66
N ALA A 55 -9.20 0.67 -6.42
CA ALA A 55 -10.09 0.04 -7.37
C ALA A 55 -11.19 -0.76 -6.67
N GLY A 56 -12.39 -0.77 -7.27
CA GLY A 56 -13.47 -1.67 -6.88
C GLY A 56 -13.52 -2.94 -7.74
N ARG A 57 -14.44 -3.84 -7.40
CA ARG A 57 -14.61 -5.15 -8.07
C ARG A 57 -15.17 -5.04 -9.49
N HIS A 58 -15.76 -3.90 -9.84
CA HIS A 58 -16.43 -3.64 -11.13
C HIS A 58 -15.58 -2.84 -12.12
N GLY A 59 -14.25 -2.87 -11.95
CA GLY A 59 -13.31 -2.18 -12.84
C GLY A 59 -13.30 -0.65 -12.75
N ASN A 60 -14.00 -0.08 -11.77
CA ASN A 60 -13.83 1.32 -11.38
C ASN A 60 -12.47 1.48 -10.70
N LYS A 61 -11.60 2.31 -11.27
CA LYS A 61 -10.23 2.55 -10.80
C LYS A 61 -9.93 4.04 -10.80
N GLY A 62 -9.18 4.49 -9.81
CA GLY A 62 -8.77 5.88 -9.65
C GLY A 62 -7.53 6.01 -8.77
N VAL A 63 -6.86 7.14 -8.86
CA VAL A 63 -5.86 7.56 -7.89
C VAL A 63 -6.54 8.46 -6.86
N ILE A 64 -6.08 8.45 -5.61
CA ILE A 64 -6.58 9.34 -4.58
C ILE A 64 -6.21 10.77 -4.97
N GLY A 65 -7.22 11.60 -5.20
CA GLY A 65 -7.03 13.01 -5.57
C GLY A 65 -6.74 13.90 -4.37
N LYS A 66 -7.42 13.66 -3.24
CA LYS A 66 -7.26 14.41 -1.99
C LYS A 66 -7.82 13.62 -0.82
N ILE A 67 -7.07 13.55 0.28
CA ILE A 67 -7.56 13.14 1.60
C ILE A 67 -8.06 14.39 2.34
N LEU A 68 -9.37 14.45 2.62
CA LEU A 68 -10.00 15.56 3.34
C LEU A 68 -9.98 15.32 4.86
N PRO A 69 -9.93 16.38 5.68
CA PRO A 69 -10.30 16.31 7.09
C PRO A 69 -11.75 15.82 7.25
N VAL A 70 -12.07 15.19 8.38
CA VAL A 70 -13.37 14.56 8.61
C VAL A 70 -14.51 15.58 8.66
N GLU A 71 -14.20 16.78 9.14
CA GLU A 71 -15.12 17.92 9.24
C GLU A 71 -15.56 18.50 7.88
N ASP A 72 -14.75 18.29 6.83
CA ASP A 72 -15.04 18.75 5.48
C ASP A 72 -15.83 17.70 4.66
N MET A 73 -15.96 16.47 5.18
CA MET A 73 -16.64 15.39 4.48
C MET A 73 -18.17 15.57 4.53
N PRO A 74 -18.89 15.30 3.44
CA PRO A 74 -20.34 15.20 3.46
C PRO A 74 -20.78 14.16 4.50
N PHE A 75 -21.82 14.50 5.26
CA PHE A 75 -22.32 13.66 6.34
C PHE A 75 -23.82 13.38 6.19
N LEU A 76 -24.23 12.28 6.80
CA LEU A 76 -25.61 11.83 6.88
C LEU A 76 -26.38 12.60 7.97
N PRO A 77 -27.72 12.58 7.99
CA PRO A 77 -28.52 13.33 8.97
C PRO A 77 -28.24 13.00 10.45
N ASP A 78 -27.67 11.82 10.73
CA ASP A 78 -27.22 11.38 12.05
C ASP A 78 -25.83 11.91 12.44
N GLY A 79 -25.16 12.64 11.55
CA GLY A 79 -23.81 13.19 11.73
C GLY A 79 -22.69 12.28 11.24
N THR A 80 -22.98 11.08 10.72
CA THR A 80 -21.94 10.15 10.25
C THR A 80 -21.35 10.65 8.91
N PRO A 81 -20.04 10.93 8.81
CA PRO A 81 -19.39 11.32 7.56
C PRO A 81 -19.22 10.13 6.61
N VAL A 82 -19.21 10.38 5.30
CA VAL A 82 -18.87 9.35 4.31
C VAL A 82 -17.36 9.10 4.26
N ASP A 83 -16.93 7.88 3.93
CA ASP A 83 -15.50 7.53 3.86
C ASP A 83 -14.86 7.86 2.50
N ILE A 84 -15.60 7.71 1.40
CA ILE A 84 -15.09 7.89 0.03
C ILE A 84 -16.16 8.51 -0.88
N ILE A 85 -15.71 9.39 -1.78
CA ILE A 85 -16.57 10.04 -2.78
C ILE A 85 -16.15 9.58 -4.17
N LEU A 86 -17.05 8.92 -4.89
CA LEU A 86 -16.83 8.46 -6.27
C LEU A 86 -17.56 9.37 -7.26
N ASN A 87 -16.88 9.72 -8.37
CA ASN A 87 -17.47 10.57 -9.40
C ASN A 87 -18.55 9.82 -10.21
N THR A 88 -19.72 10.43 -10.35
CA THR A 88 -20.88 9.88 -11.05
C THR A 88 -20.67 9.73 -12.56
N HIS A 89 -19.91 10.64 -13.19
CA HIS A 89 -19.70 10.66 -14.65
C HIS A 89 -19.06 9.38 -15.21
N GLY A 90 -18.33 8.64 -14.35
CA GLY A 90 -17.63 7.42 -14.75
C GLY A 90 -18.53 6.19 -14.92
N VAL A 91 -19.72 6.18 -14.31
CA VAL A 91 -20.59 4.99 -14.25
C VAL A 91 -21.35 4.76 -15.58
N PRO A 92 -22.08 5.74 -16.14
CA PRO A 92 -22.89 5.50 -17.34
C PRO A 92 -22.05 5.13 -18.56
N ARG A 93 -20.86 5.75 -18.68
CA ARG A 93 -19.96 5.51 -19.83
C ARG A 93 -19.29 4.15 -19.81
N ARG A 94 -19.13 3.54 -18.63
CA ARG A 94 -18.42 2.26 -18.46
C ARG A 94 -19.37 1.07 -18.35
N MET A 95 -20.68 1.32 -18.29
CA MET A 95 -21.72 0.30 -18.18
C MET A 95 -21.49 -0.69 -17.02
N ASN A 96 -20.83 -0.23 -15.95
CA ASN A 96 -20.51 -1.04 -14.77
C ASN A 96 -21.49 -0.76 -13.62
N ILE A 97 -22.78 -0.96 -13.91
CA ILE A 97 -23.91 -0.72 -13.00
C ILE A 97 -23.85 -1.60 -11.74
N GLY A 98 -23.14 -2.74 -11.81
CA GLY A 98 -22.95 -3.64 -10.68
C GLY A 98 -22.43 -2.95 -9.42
N GLN A 99 -21.60 -1.92 -9.54
CA GLN A 99 -21.12 -1.16 -8.38
C GLN A 99 -22.26 -0.41 -7.67
N ILE A 100 -23.25 0.07 -8.41
CA ILE A 100 -24.41 0.77 -7.85
C ILE A 100 -25.29 -0.22 -7.11
N LEU A 101 -25.55 -1.40 -7.71
CA LEU A 101 -26.31 -2.47 -7.07
C LEU A 101 -25.61 -2.96 -5.80
N GLU A 102 -24.29 -3.10 -5.83
CA GLU A 102 -23.46 -3.44 -4.67
C GLU A 102 -23.59 -2.40 -3.56
N THR A 103 -23.52 -1.09 -3.87
CA THR A 103 -23.69 -0.03 -2.86
C THR A 103 -25.08 -0.06 -2.23
N HIS A 104 -26.15 -0.26 -3.02
CA HIS A 104 -27.52 -0.32 -2.46
C HIS A 104 -27.71 -1.54 -1.57
N LEU A 105 -27.27 -2.72 -2.02
CA LEU A 105 -27.37 -3.93 -1.22
C LEU A 105 -26.50 -3.84 0.05
N GLY A 106 -25.30 -3.27 -0.05
CA GLY A 106 -24.40 -3.06 1.07
C GLY A 106 -24.89 -2.04 2.09
N TRP A 107 -25.77 -1.11 1.71
CA TRP A 107 -26.41 -0.17 2.63
C TRP A 107 -27.50 -0.84 3.50
N VAL A 108 -28.15 -1.88 2.97
CA VAL A 108 -29.25 -2.58 3.66
C VAL A 108 -28.75 -3.73 4.54
N ALA A 109 -27.59 -4.30 4.20
CA ALA A 109 -26.98 -5.44 4.89
C ALA A 109 -26.50 -5.08 6.31
#